data_AF-A0A929NX65-F1
#
_entry.id   AF-A0A929NX65-F1
#
_cell.length_a   1.000
_cell.length_b   1.000
_cell.length_c   1.000
_cell.angle_alpha   90.00
_cell.angle_beta   90.00
_cell.angle_gamma   90.00
#
_symmetry.space_group_name_H-M   'P 1'
#
loop_
_entity.id
_entity.type
_entity.pdbx_description
1 polymer ?
#
loop_
_entity_poly.entity_id
_entity_poly.type
_entity_poly.pdbx_seq_one_letter_code
_entity_poly.pdbx_strand_id
1 'polypeptide(L)'
;IPFEGANLDQKALDFIKVDPHHPFRFAVAEAEGLETVFSPIRRAIKTHNCSRAILVGHNPMFDLSFIKAACKRTKVKMPFHRFSTFDTATLGGLAYGQTVLARAAQAAGLAWDSQEAHSAIYDAERTAELFCKIVNLWGKWRKEFKIYDDLKGNGRNYK
;
A
#
# COMPACT_ATOMS: atom_id res chain seq x y z
N ILE A 1 5.92 11.29 18.60
CA ILE A 1 6.11 10.57 19.88
C ILE A 1 5.06 9.46 20.05
N PRO A 2 5.31 8.39 20.83
CA PRO A 2 4.26 7.42 21.17
C PRO A 2 3.06 8.08 21.84
N PHE A 3 1.85 7.58 21.59
CA PHE A 3 0.64 8.06 22.28
C PHE A 3 0.59 7.54 23.72
N GLU A 4 -0.17 8.21 24.58
CA GLU A 4 -0.32 7.82 25.98
C GLU A 4 -0.88 6.40 26.13
N GLY A 5 -0.23 5.56 26.94
CA GLY A 5 -0.61 4.16 27.12
C GLY A 5 -0.24 3.24 25.95
N ALA A 6 0.58 3.69 24.99
CA ALA A 6 1.10 2.82 23.94
C ALA A 6 2.00 1.72 24.53
N ASN A 7 1.74 0.47 24.16
CA ASN A 7 2.66 -0.63 24.41
C ASN A 7 3.76 -0.65 23.35
N LEU A 8 5.02 -0.56 23.77
CA LEU A 8 6.18 -0.63 22.88
C LEU A 8 6.85 -1.99 23.04
N ASP A 9 6.56 -2.91 22.11
CA ASP A 9 7.18 -4.23 22.10
C ASP A 9 8.62 -4.13 21.61
N GLN A 10 9.58 -4.55 22.46
CA GLN A 10 11.01 -4.45 22.14
C GLN A 10 11.39 -5.25 20.89
N LYS A 11 10.80 -6.44 20.68
CA LYS A 11 11.10 -7.25 19.49
C LYS A 11 10.64 -6.54 18.21
N ALA A 12 9.52 -5.84 18.27
CA ALA A 12 9.05 -5.04 17.15
C ALA A 12 9.99 -3.86 16.87
N LEU A 13 10.47 -3.16 17.90
CA LEU A 13 11.43 -2.06 17.77
C LEU A 13 12.78 -2.53 17.19
N ASP A 14 13.30 -3.65 17.69
CA ASP A 14 14.55 -4.24 17.22
C ASP A 14 14.43 -4.67 15.74
N PHE A 15 13.26 -5.19 15.35
CA PHE A 15 12.97 -5.60 13.97
C PHE A 15 12.99 -4.41 12.99
N ILE A 16 12.33 -3.30 13.33
CA ILE A 16 12.30 -2.09 12.48
C ILE A 16 13.51 -1.16 12.70
N LYS A 17 14.35 -1.46 13.69
CA LYS A 17 15.53 -0.67 14.10
C LYS A 17 15.18 0.80 14.41
N VAL A 18 14.04 1.03 15.05
CA VAL A 18 13.57 2.37 15.43
C VAL A 18 13.68 2.55 16.93
N ASP A 19 14.37 3.61 17.34
CA ASP A 19 14.24 4.19 18.68
C ASP A 19 13.15 5.28 18.66
N PRO A 20 11.98 5.06 19.30
CA PRO A 20 10.88 6.03 19.32
C PRO A 20 11.22 7.36 20.01
N HIS A 21 12.24 7.38 20.85
CA HIS A 21 12.65 8.52 21.67
C HIS A 21 13.90 9.23 21.15
N HIS A 22 14.44 8.78 20.01
CA HIS A 22 15.62 9.39 19.42
C HIS A 22 15.39 10.88 19.09
N PRO A 23 16.25 11.81 19.53
CA PRO A 23 16.01 13.25 19.41
C PRO A 23 15.92 13.74 17.96
N PHE A 24 16.63 13.07 17.04
CA PHE A 24 16.61 13.39 15.60
C PHE A 24 15.58 12.56 14.81
N ARG A 25 14.61 11.91 15.48
CA ARG A 25 13.50 11.22 14.79
C ARG A 25 12.48 12.20 14.21
N PHE A 26 12.48 13.46 14.68
CA PHE A 26 11.51 14.50 14.30
C PHE A 26 10.05 14.00 14.37
N ALA A 27 9.76 13.23 15.41
CA ALA A 27 8.51 12.51 15.53
C ALA A 27 7.35 13.44 15.90
N VAL A 28 6.41 13.61 14.97
CA VAL A 28 5.19 14.42 15.19
C VAL A 28 4.13 13.69 16.03
N ALA A 29 3.07 14.41 16.40
CA ALA A 29 1.87 13.82 17.00
C ALA A 29 1.08 13.00 15.96
N GLU A 30 0.35 11.97 16.39
CA GLU A 30 -0.41 11.11 15.46
C GLU A 30 -1.40 11.90 14.59
N ALA A 31 -2.11 12.87 15.18
CA ALA A 31 -3.11 13.66 14.45
C ALA A 31 -2.46 14.46 13.32
N GLU A 32 -1.31 15.07 13.59
CA GLU A 32 -0.50 15.81 12.61
C GLU A 32 0.02 14.88 11.51
N GLY A 33 0.61 13.73 11.88
CA GLY A 33 1.07 12.74 10.91
C GLY A 33 -0.04 12.21 9.99
N LEU A 34 -1.21 11.91 10.57
CA LEU A 34 -2.38 11.49 9.80
C LEU A 34 -2.86 12.58 8.85
N GLU A 35 -2.94 13.84 9.27
CA GLU A 35 -3.37 14.94 8.40
C GLU A 35 -2.38 15.23 7.28
N THR A 36 -1.08 15.11 7.54
CA THR A 36 -0.02 15.20 6.52
C THR A 36 -0.21 14.14 5.42
N VAL A 37 -0.58 12.92 5.78
CA VAL A 37 -0.83 11.83 4.82
C VAL A 37 -2.21 11.96 4.17
N PHE A 38 -3.26 12.31 4.92
CA PHE A 38 -4.63 12.29 4.41
C PHE A 38 -4.99 13.49 3.55
N SER A 39 -4.40 14.65 3.80
CA SER A 39 -4.62 15.86 2.99
C SER A 39 -4.34 15.65 1.49
N PRO A 40 -3.18 15.14 1.06
CA PRO A 40 -2.92 14.87 -0.35
C PRO A 40 -3.86 13.79 -0.92
N ILE A 41 -4.24 12.78 -0.13
CA ILE A 41 -5.19 11.74 -0.56
C ILE A 41 -6.58 12.34 -0.84
N ARG A 42 -7.11 13.17 0.06
CA ARG A 42 -8.40 13.84 -0.13
C ARG A 42 -8.39 14.75 -1.37
N ARG A 43 -7.26 15.41 -1.62
CA ARG A 43 -7.06 16.20 -2.86
C ARG A 43 -7.09 15.30 -4.09
N ALA A 44 -6.35 14.19 -4.09
CA ALA A 44 -6.33 13.24 -5.21
C ALA A 44 -7.72 12.64 -5.50
N ILE A 45 -8.50 12.29 -4.47
CA ILE A 45 -9.89 11.83 -4.62
C ILE A 45 -10.72 12.84 -5.41
N LYS A 46 -10.64 14.13 -5.06
CA LYS A 46 -11.35 15.20 -5.76
C LYS A 46 -10.83 15.37 -7.19
N THR A 47 -9.51 15.45 -7.37
CA THR A 47 -8.87 15.65 -8.67
C THR A 47 -9.20 14.54 -9.67
N HIS A 48 -9.27 13.29 -9.23
CA HIS A 48 -9.57 12.14 -10.08
C HIS A 48 -11.05 11.72 -10.06
N ASN A 49 -11.93 12.57 -9.55
CA ASN A 49 -13.38 12.35 -9.49
C ASN A 49 -13.76 10.98 -8.89
N CYS A 50 -13.01 10.53 -7.88
CA CYS A 50 -13.26 9.31 -7.14
C CYS A 50 -14.22 9.58 -5.97
N SER A 51 -14.94 8.56 -5.52
CA SER A 51 -15.82 8.66 -4.35
C SER A 51 -15.09 8.41 -3.03
N ARG A 52 -14.04 7.59 -3.05
CA ARG A 52 -13.24 7.21 -1.87
C ARG A 52 -11.87 6.65 -2.28
N ALA A 53 -10.88 6.72 -1.38
CA ALA A 53 -9.62 5.99 -1.54
C ALA A 53 -9.75 4.53 -1.08
N ILE A 54 -9.01 3.62 -1.71
CA ILE A 54 -8.83 2.23 -1.25
C ILE A 54 -7.36 2.07 -0.88
N LEU A 55 -7.06 1.51 0.29
CA LEU A 55 -5.69 1.26 0.71
C LEU A 55 -5.11 0.11 -0.12
N VAL A 56 -3.96 0.35 -0.75
CA VAL A 56 -3.11 -0.67 -1.34
C VAL A 56 -1.96 -0.93 -0.37
N GLY A 57 -1.63 -2.19 -0.13
CA GLY A 57 -0.54 -2.58 0.76
C GLY A 57 -0.16 -4.04 0.56
N HIS A 58 0.84 -4.52 1.31
CA HIS A 58 1.27 -5.91 1.29
C HIS A 58 0.84 -6.58 2.59
N ASN A 59 -0.23 -7.38 2.55
CA ASN A 59 -1.04 -7.72 3.72
C ASN A 59 -1.74 -6.49 4.35
N PRO A 60 -2.45 -5.65 3.56
CA PRO A 60 -2.90 -4.30 3.94
C PRO A 60 -3.90 -4.25 5.09
N MET A 61 -4.47 -5.39 5.49
CA MET A 61 -5.35 -5.43 6.65
C MET A 61 -4.61 -5.12 7.95
N PHE A 62 -3.31 -5.46 8.01
CA PHE A 62 -2.43 -5.03 9.08
C PHE A 62 -2.36 -3.50 9.14
N ASP A 63 -1.92 -2.83 8.07
CA ASP A 63 -1.77 -1.38 8.00
C ASP A 63 -3.08 -0.64 8.26
N LEU A 64 -4.17 -1.08 7.62
CA LEU A 64 -5.49 -0.47 7.79
C LEU A 64 -5.97 -0.57 9.24
N SER A 65 -5.63 -1.63 9.97
CA SER A 65 -6.00 -1.76 11.39
C SER A 65 -5.33 -0.69 12.25
N PHE A 66 -4.04 -0.42 12.02
CA PHE A 66 -3.29 0.63 12.73
C PHE A 66 -3.79 2.02 12.37
N ILE A 67 -4.05 2.28 11.08
CA ILE A 67 -4.62 3.55 10.63
C ILE A 67 -5.98 3.80 11.29
N LYS A 68 -6.87 2.80 11.32
CA LYS A 68 -8.19 2.89 11.98
C LYS A 68 -8.06 3.17 13.48
N ALA A 69 -7.14 2.49 14.16
CA ALA A 69 -6.90 2.71 15.59
C ALA A 69 -6.39 4.13 15.87
N ALA A 70 -5.43 4.62 15.07
CA ALA A 70 -4.91 5.99 15.17
C ALA A 70 -5.99 7.04 14.91
N CYS A 71 -6.84 6.85 13.88
CA CYS A 71 -7.98 7.73 13.62
C CYS A 71 -8.99 7.73 14.79
N LYS A 72 -9.22 6.57 15.43
CA LYS A 72 -10.13 6.46 16.58
C LYS A 72 -9.62 7.25 17.79
N ARG A 73 -8.31 7.20 18.06
CA ARG A 73 -7.65 7.96 19.13
C ARG A 73 -7.69 9.45 18.86
N THR A 74 -7.30 9.86 17.66
CA THR A 74 -7.11 11.27 17.27
C THR A 74 -8.37 12.00 16.81
N LYS A 75 -9.46 11.26 16.53
CA LYS A 75 -10.70 11.75 15.90
C LYS A 75 -10.50 12.29 14.47
N VAL A 76 -9.33 12.07 13.86
CA VAL A 76 -9.08 12.42 12.46
C VAL A 76 -9.91 11.53 11.53
N LYS A 77 -10.59 12.14 10.55
CA LYS A 77 -11.45 11.41 9.61
C LYS A 77 -10.63 10.74 8.51
N MET A 78 -10.69 9.41 8.50
CA MET A 78 -10.02 8.57 7.50
C MET A 78 -10.61 8.74 6.09
N PRO A 79 -9.78 8.94 5.03
CA PRO A 79 -10.24 9.07 3.65
C PRO A 79 -10.45 7.71 2.94
N PHE A 80 -9.95 6.62 3.55
CA PHE A 80 -10.00 5.28 2.97
C PHE A 80 -11.35 4.59 3.15
N HIS A 81 -11.58 3.58 2.32
CA HIS A 81 -12.62 2.59 2.50
C HIS A 81 -12.43 1.83 3.83
N ARG A 82 -13.54 1.45 4.49
CA ARG A 82 -13.52 0.97 5.88
C ARG A 82 -13.02 -0.47 6.06
N PHE A 83 -13.08 -1.26 4.99
CA PHE A 83 -12.81 -2.70 5.00
C PHE A 83 -12.12 -3.19 3.72
N SER A 84 -12.59 -2.78 2.55
CA SER A 84 -11.93 -3.13 1.27
C SER A 84 -10.53 -2.53 1.15
N THR A 85 -9.60 -3.36 0.66
CA THR A 85 -8.20 -3.05 0.37
C THR A 85 -7.79 -3.77 -0.92
N PHE A 86 -6.69 -3.35 -1.53
CA PHE A 86 -6.00 -4.15 -2.55
C PHE A 86 -4.71 -4.72 -1.97
N ASP A 87 -4.68 -6.05 -1.86
CA ASP A 87 -3.56 -6.77 -1.26
C ASP A 87 -2.55 -7.22 -2.32
N THR A 88 -1.35 -6.67 -2.26
CA THR A 88 -0.25 -7.02 -3.15
C THR A 88 0.39 -8.37 -2.83
N ALA A 89 0.17 -8.97 -1.66
CA ALA A 89 0.58 -10.35 -1.41
C ALA A 89 -0.27 -11.32 -2.24
N THR A 90 -1.59 -11.15 -2.22
CA THR A 90 -2.52 -11.87 -3.10
C THR A 90 -2.23 -11.61 -4.58
N LEU A 91 -2.09 -10.34 -4.98
CA LEU A 91 -1.82 -10.00 -6.39
C LEU A 91 -0.44 -10.49 -6.86
N GLY A 92 0.58 -10.44 -6.01
CA GLY A 92 1.90 -10.99 -6.29
C GLY A 92 1.87 -12.51 -6.43
N GLY A 93 1.09 -13.20 -5.59
CA GLY A 93 0.83 -14.64 -5.73
C GLY A 93 0.22 -14.98 -7.08
N LEU A 94 -0.75 -14.19 -7.54
CA LEU A 94 -1.39 -14.35 -8.85
C LEU A 94 -0.42 -14.07 -10.01
N ALA A 95 0.27 -12.93 -9.99
CA ALA A 95 1.04 -12.45 -11.14
C ALA A 95 2.44 -13.08 -11.25
N TYR A 96 3.06 -13.41 -10.11
CA TYR A 96 4.46 -13.82 -10.05
C TYR A 96 4.68 -15.10 -9.22
N GLY A 97 3.63 -15.71 -8.66
CA GLY A 97 3.76 -16.89 -7.78
C GLY A 97 4.48 -16.59 -6.47
N GLN A 98 4.55 -15.32 -6.04
CA GLN A 98 5.29 -14.89 -4.86
C GLN A 98 4.42 -14.03 -3.94
N THR A 99 4.34 -14.41 -2.66
CA THR A 99 3.56 -13.70 -1.63
C THR A 99 4.44 -12.90 -0.67
N VAL A 100 5.77 -13.00 -0.79
CA VAL A 100 6.72 -12.18 -0.02
C VAL A 100 7.10 -10.97 -0.85
N LEU A 101 6.92 -9.75 -0.32
CA LEU A 101 7.14 -8.49 -1.04
C LEU A 101 8.49 -8.47 -1.77
N ALA A 102 9.57 -8.82 -1.09
CA ALA A 102 10.91 -8.86 -1.69
C ALA A 102 10.97 -9.79 -2.92
N ARG A 103 10.44 -11.01 -2.79
CA ARG A 103 10.44 -12.01 -3.86
C ARG A 103 9.52 -11.61 -5.00
N ALA A 104 8.36 -11.03 -4.70
CA ALA A 104 7.43 -10.53 -5.70
C ALA A 104 8.02 -9.35 -6.47
N ALA A 105 8.69 -8.41 -5.78
CA ALA A 105 9.40 -7.30 -6.40
C ALA A 105 10.53 -7.79 -7.32
N GLN A 106 11.37 -8.71 -6.85
CA GLN A 106 12.45 -9.31 -7.64
C GLN A 106 11.90 -10.07 -8.86
N ALA A 107 10.85 -10.89 -8.69
CA ALA A 107 10.20 -11.60 -9.79
C ALA A 107 9.54 -10.64 -10.79
N ALA A 108 9.08 -9.48 -10.34
CA ALA A 108 8.60 -8.40 -11.19
C ALA A 108 9.74 -7.62 -11.88
N GLY A 109 11.01 -7.96 -11.64
CA GLY A 109 12.18 -7.24 -12.16
C GLY A 109 12.34 -5.84 -11.56
N LEU A 110 11.96 -5.66 -10.29
CA LEU A 110 12.23 -4.46 -9.51
C LEU A 110 13.50 -4.67 -8.67
N ALA A 111 14.27 -3.61 -8.50
CA ALA A 111 15.39 -3.62 -7.56
C ALA A 111 14.87 -3.80 -6.13
N TRP A 112 15.61 -4.58 -5.34
CA TRP A 112 15.33 -4.81 -3.93
C TRP A 112 16.61 -4.69 -3.11
N ASP A 113 16.56 -3.87 -2.07
CA ASP A 113 17.62 -3.72 -1.08
C ASP A 113 17.11 -4.21 0.27
N SER A 114 17.74 -5.27 0.78
CA SER A 114 17.41 -5.84 2.09
C SER A 114 17.84 -4.96 3.26
N GLN A 115 18.74 -3.98 3.06
CA GLN A 115 19.18 -3.06 4.10
C GLN A 115 18.16 -1.95 4.35
N GLU A 116 17.45 -1.52 3.30
CA GLU A 116 16.38 -0.51 3.35
C GLU A 116 15.02 -1.13 3.71
N ALA A 117 14.90 -2.45 3.66
CA ALA A 117 13.70 -3.17 4.10
C ALA A 117 13.36 -2.81 5.55
N HIS A 118 12.05 -2.74 5.84
CA HIS A 118 11.49 -2.29 7.14
C HIS A 118 11.49 -0.77 7.35
N SER A 119 12.02 0.01 6.40
CA SER A 119 11.64 1.42 6.27
C SER A 119 10.25 1.52 5.64
N ALA A 120 9.32 2.22 6.32
CA ALA A 120 7.97 2.41 5.81
C ALA A 120 7.94 3.12 4.45
N ILE A 121 8.90 4.01 4.18
CA ILE A 121 9.00 4.71 2.90
C ILE A 121 9.40 3.73 1.80
N TYR A 122 10.46 2.97 2.02
CA TYR A 122 10.96 2.00 1.05
C TYR A 122 9.90 0.94 0.72
N ASP A 123 9.29 0.34 1.74
CA ASP A 123 8.27 -0.69 1.56
C ASP A 123 7.04 -0.13 0.83
N ALA A 124 6.62 1.12 1.11
CA ALA A 124 5.52 1.77 0.40
C ALA A 124 5.84 2.03 -1.07
N GLU A 125 7.05 2.49 -1.39
CA GLU A 125 7.50 2.72 -2.76
C GLU A 125 7.57 1.42 -3.56
N ARG A 126 8.23 0.37 -3.00
CA ARG A 126 8.33 -0.93 -3.65
C ARG A 126 6.93 -1.55 -3.86
N THR A 127 6.04 -1.42 -2.89
CA THR A 127 4.66 -1.90 -2.99
C THR A 127 3.87 -1.16 -4.07
N ALA A 128 4.02 0.17 -4.17
CA ALA A 128 3.37 0.97 -5.21
C ALA A 128 3.85 0.59 -6.61
N GLU A 129 5.16 0.41 -6.80
CA GLU A 129 5.74 -0.04 -8.06
C GLU A 129 5.26 -1.44 -8.46
N LEU A 130 5.25 -2.38 -7.50
CA LEU A 130 4.75 -3.73 -7.71
C LEU A 130 3.27 -3.71 -8.14
N PHE A 131 2.43 -2.96 -7.43
CA PHE A 131 1.02 -2.82 -7.78
C PHE A 131 0.83 -2.26 -9.18
N CYS A 132 1.55 -1.18 -9.53
CA CYS A 132 1.52 -0.59 -10.85
C CYS A 132 1.97 -1.59 -11.94
N LYS A 133 3.04 -2.36 -11.71
CA LYS A 133 3.49 -3.40 -12.67
C LYS A 133 2.42 -4.45 -12.92
N ILE A 134 1.76 -4.95 -11.86
CA ILE A 134 0.72 -5.96 -11.98
C ILE A 134 -0.49 -5.42 -12.75
N VAL A 135 -0.96 -4.23 -12.39
CA VAL A 135 -2.11 -3.60 -13.07
C VAL A 135 -1.80 -3.31 -14.54
N ASN A 136 -0.60 -2.81 -14.84
CA ASN A 136 -0.17 -2.53 -16.21
C ASN A 136 -0.01 -3.81 -17.04
N LEU A 137 0.52 -4.88 -16.46
CA LEU A 137 0.62 -6.20 -17.10
C LEU A 137 -0.76 -6.72 -17.49
N TRP A 138 -1.72 -6.70 -16.55
CA TRP A 138 -3.09 -7.09 -16.83
C TRP A 138 -3.75 -6.21 -17.90
N GLY A 139 -3.50 -4.90 -17.86
CA GLY A 139 -3.99 -3.95 -18.87
C GLY A 139 -3.45 -4.25 -20.27
N LYS A 140 -2.20 -4.69 -20.40
CA LYS A 140 -1.61 -5.13 -21.66
C LYS A 140 -2.29 -6.39 -22.18
N TRP A 141 -2.43 -7.42 -21.34
CA TRP A 141 -3.09 -8.68 -21.71
C TRP A 141 -4.54 -8.46 -22.14
N ARG A 142 -5.32 -7.65 -21.40
CA ARG A 142 -6.70 -7.32 -21.80
C ARG A 142 -6.80 -6.72 -23.19
N LYS A 143 -5.84 -5.87 -23.58
CA LYS A 143 -5.80 -5.27 -24.93
C LYS A 143 -5.44 -6.32 -25.99
N GLU A 144 -4.45 -7.17 -25.71
CA GLU A 144 -4.03 -8.25 -26.62
C GLU A 144 -5.14 -9.28 -26.85
N PHE A 145 -5.83 -9.73 -25.79
CA PHE A 145 -6.97 -10.64 -25.90
C PHE A 145 -8.14 -10.02 -26.67
N LYS A 146 -8.42 -8.73 -26.45
CA LYS A 146 -9.46 -8.04 -27.23
C LYS A 146 -9.12 -8.01 -28.72
N ILE A 147 -7.87 -7.68 -29.07
CA ILE A 147 -7.41 -7.71 -30.47
C ILE A 147 -7.55 -9.11 -31.04
N TYR A 148 -7.17 -10.15 -30.29
CA TYR A 148 -7.32 -11.53 -30.72
C TYR A 148 -8.79 -11.93 -30.97
N ASP A 149 -9.70 -11.57 -30.07
CA ASP A 149 -11.13 -11.87 -30.21
C ASP A 149 -11.78 -11.10 -31.37
N ASP A 150 -11.41 -9.82 -31.56
CA ASP A 150 -11.87 -8.97 -32.67
C ASP A 150 -11.40 -9.55 -34.02
N LEU A 151 -10.14 -10.00 -34.13
CA LEU A 151 -9.59 -10.65 -35.34
C LEU A 151 -10.26 -11.99 -35.66
N LYS A 152 -10.77 -12.70 -34.65
CA LYS A 152 -11.45 -14.00 -34.80
C LYS A 152 -12.96 -13.87 -35.03
N GLY A 153 -13.51 -12.65 -35.07
CA GLY A 153 -14.95 -12.41 -35.22
C GLY A 153 -15.78 -12.84 -34.00
N ASN A 154 -15.15 -13.14 -32.86
CA ASN A 154 -15.80 -13.64 -31.65
C ASN A 154 -16.17 -12.49 -30.72
N GLY A 155 -16.88 -11.48 -31.24
CA GLY A 155 -17.22 -10.22 -30.54
C GLY A 155 -17.94 -10.41 -29.21
N ARG A 156 -17.20 -10.78 -28.16
CA ARG A 156 -17.65 -10.75 -26.78
C ARG A 156 -17.28 -9.40 -26.21
N ASN A 157 -18.29 -8.55 -26.04
CA ASN A 157 -18.14 -7.30 -25.31
C ASN A 157 -17.84 -7.61 -23.83
N TYR A 158 -16.56 -7.67 -23.46
CA TYR A 158 -16.14 -7.60 -22.07
C TYR A 158 -16.32 -6.14 -21.61
N LYS A 159 -17.50 -5.85 -21.05
CA LYS A 159 -17.82 -4.58 -20.37
C LYS A 159 -16.92 -4.38 -19.14
#